data_AF-A0A8A4DVV0-F1
#
_entry.id   AF-A0A8A4DVV0-F1
#
_cell.length_a   1.000
_cell.length_b   1.000
_cell.length_c   1.000
_cell.angle_alpha   90.00
_cell.angle_beta   90.00
_cell.angle_gamma   90.00
#
_symmetry.space_group_name_H-M   'P 1'
#
loop_
_entity.id
_entity.type
_entity.pdbx_description
1 polymer ?
#
loop_
_entity_poly.entity_id
_entity_poly.type
_entity_poly.pdbx_seq_one_letter_code
_entity_poly.pdbx_strand_id
1 'polypeptide(L)'
;MTTTFKCIAKRMTGGQRHEHLSQLWWVKCIDGRETTEGGSSSRDQMVSFIEQNGNTSVWCPDQNPQRQGAWVHVNHNGPTKYVQTVADGHWTDNLLALPDR
;
A
#
# COMPACT_ATOMS: atom_id res chain seq x y z
N MET A 1 -14.28 -6.03 -15.30
CA MET A 1 -12.81 -5.88 -15.25
C MET A 1 -12.49 -5.05 -14.03
N THR A 2 -11.80 -5.64 -13.05
CA THR A 2 -11.44 -4.99 -11.79
C THR A 2 -9.99 -4.54 -11.87
N THR A 3 -9.76 -3.24 -11.70
CA THR A 3 -8.41 -2.67 -11.65
C THR A 3 -8.02 -2.45 -10.19
N THR A 4 -6.84 -2.97 -9.81
CA THR A 4 -6.23 -2.74 -8.50
C THR A 4 -4.75 -2.43 -8.66
N PHE A 5 -4.10 -1.98 -7.58
CA PHE A 5 -2.67 -1.69 -7.56
C PHE A 5 -2.00 -2.49 -6.47
N LYS A 6 -0.98 -3.27 -6.83
CA LYS A 6 -0.19 -4.07 -5.90
C LYS A 6 1.06 -3.30 -5.51
N CYS A 7 1.26 -3.03 -4.22
CA CYS A 7 2.52 -2.45 -3.72
C CYS A 7 3.65 -3.48 -3.80
N ILE A 8 4.83 -3.04 -4.28
CA ILE A 8 6.00 -3.91 -4.53
C ILE A 8 7.29 -3.44 -3.86
N ALA A 9 7.37 -2.17 -3.47
CA ALA A 9 8.49 -1.62 -2.72
C ALA A 9 8.05 -0.37 -1.98
N LYS A 10 8.84 0.04 -1.00
CA LYS A 10 8.64 1.26 -0.22
C LYS A 10 9.93 2.06 -0.10
N ARG A 11 9.80 3.27 0.44
CA ARG A 11 10.92 4.05 0.98
C ARG A 11 10.51 4.68 2.29
N MET A 12 11.41 4.66 3.26
CA MET A 12 11.22 5.32 4.56
C MET A 12 12.02 6.62 4.66
N THR A 13 11.46 7.62 5.33
CA THR A 13 12.16 8.87 5.66
C THR A 13 11.91 9.28 7.10
N GLY A 14 12.97 9.38 7.90
CA GLY A 14 12.92 9.93 9.26
C GLY A 14 12.38 8.99 10.35
N GLY A 15 12.15 7.70 10.05
CA GLY A 15 11.70 6.70 11.02
C GLY A 15 11.33 5.36 10.38
N GLN A 16 10.79 4.44 11.18
CA GLN A 16 10.51 3.05 10.79
C GLN A 16 9.02 2.66 10.82
N ARG A 17 8.16 3.56 11.30
CA ARG A 17 6.70 3.33 11.35
C ARG A 17 6.00 3.85 10.09
N HIS A 18 4.75 3.45 9.87
CA HIS A 18 3.99 3.77 8.66
C HIS A 18 3.88 5.27 8.34
N GLU A 19 3.85 6.16 9.34
CA GLU A 19 3.86 7.60 9.14
C GLU A 19 5.14 8.10 8.44
N HIS A 20 6.21 7.32 8.45
CA HIS A 20 7.49 7.62 7.80
C HIS A 20 7.63 7.02 6.40
N LEU A 21 6.62 6.30 5.89
CA LEU A 21 6.57 5.94 4.47
C LEU A 21 6.58 7.23 3.64
N SER A 22 7.56 7.37 2.77
CA SER A 22 7.69 8.55 1.89
C SER A 22 7.28 8.25 0.45
N GLN A 23 7.56 7.04 -0.01
CA GLN A 23 7.23 6.56 -1.36
C GLN A 23 6.75 5.10 -1.32
N LEU A 24 5.81 4.77 -2.21
CA LEU A 24 5.38 3.40 -2.49
C LEU A 24 5.46 3.16 -4.00
N TRP A 25 6.09 2.05 -4.38
CA TRP A 25 6.06 1.55 -5.75
C TRP A 25 4.97 0.53 -5.90
N TRP A 26 4.31 0.56 -7.05
CA TRP A 26 3.18 -0.29 -7.34
C TRP A 26 3.22 -0.80 -8.78
N VAL A 27 2.49 -1.90 -9.01
CA VAL A 27 2.15 -2.38 -10.34
C VAL A 27 0.64 -2.45 -10.45
N LYS A 28 0.12 -2.08 -11.61
CA LYS A 28 -1.29 -2.20 -11.93
C LYS A 28 -1.64 -3.67 -12.11
N CYS A 29 -2.80 -4.04 -11.59
CA CYS A 29 -3.36 -5.37 -11.70
C CYS A 29 -4.73 -5.28 -12.36
N ILE A 30 -4.98 -6.14 -13.35
CA ILE A 30 -6.27 -6.27 -14.03
C ILE A 30 -6.79 -7.68 -13.79
N ASP A 31 -7.98 -7.78 -13.19
CA ASP A 31 -8.60 -9.05 -12.80
C ASP A 31 -7.64 -9.95 -11.99
N GLY A 32 -6.89 -9.32 -11.09
CA GLY A 32 -5.92 -9.98 -10.19
C GLY A 32 -4.56 -10.31 -10.81
N ARG A 33 -4.32 -9.95 -12.08
CA ARG A 33 -3.04 -10.22 -12.77
C ARG A 33 -2.23 -8.95 -12.94
N GLU A 34 -0.95 -9.00 -12.58
CA GLU A 34 -0.01 -7.90 -12.80
C GLU A 34 0.12 -7.57 -14.29
N THR A 35 0.19 -6.28 -14.60
CA THR A 35 0.51 -5.78 -15.94
C THR A 35 1.94 -5.20 -15.96
N THR A 36 2.38 -4.72 -17.12
CA THR A 36 3.65 -3.99 -17.26
C THR A 36 3.55 -2.53 -16.82
N GLU A 37 2.36 -2.04 -16.49
CA GLU A 37 2.16 -0.68 -16.00
C GLU A 37 2.51 -0.62 -14.51
N GLY A 38 3.57 0.10 -14.17
CA GLY A 38 3.98 0.34 -12.79
C GLY A 38 4.37 1.79 -12.57
N GLY A 39 4.47 2.18 -11.32
CA GLY A 39 4.79 3.54 -10.93
C GLY A 39 5.22 3.65 -9.49
N SER A 40 5.42 4.89 -9.06
CA SER A 40 5.63 5.22 -7.66
C SER A 40 4.77 6.42 -7.28
N SER A 41 4.39 6.49 -6.02
CA SER A 41 3.58 7.58 -5.49
C SER A 41 4.09 7.96 -4.11
N SER A 42 4.05 9.25 -3.80
CA SER A 42 4.29 9.71 -2.44
C SER A 42 3.20 9.18 -1.51
N ARG A 43 3.47 9.16 -0.20
CA ARG A 43 2.46 8.83 0.81
C ARG A 43 1.19 9.67 0.64
N ASP A 44 1.33 10.97 0.44
CA ASP A 44 0.19 11.88 0.33
C ASP A 44 -0.61 11.62 -0.96
N GLN A 45 0.06 11.31 -2.07
CA GLN A 45 -0.60 10.88 -3.31
C GLN A 45 -1.37 9.56 -3.11
N MET A 46 -0.79 8.59 -2.40
CA MET A 46 -1.46 7.32 -2.11
C MET A 46 -2.66 7.51 -1.19
N VAL A 47 -2.55 8.37 -0.16
CA VAL A 47 -3.68 8.75 0.71
C VAL A 47 -4.81 9.33 -0.13
N SER A 48 -4.53 10.35 -0.94
CA SER A 48 -5.54 10.97 -1.79
C SER A 48 -6.17 9.97 -2.78
N PHE A 49 -5.37 9.08 -3.35
CA PHE A 49 -5.86 8.05 -4.26
C PHE A 49 -6.86 7.10 -3.58
N ILE A 50 -6.54 6.60 -2.38
CA ILE A 50 -7.40 5.68 -1.63
C ILE A 50 -8.68 6.37 -1.17
N GLU A 51 -8.60 7.63 -0.70
CA GLU A 51 -9.79 8.40 -0.32
C GLU A 51 -10.76 8.61 -1.50
N GLN A 52 -10.23 8.72 -2.73
CA GLN A 52 -11.04 8.92 -3.94
C GLN A 52 -11.57 7.61 -4.54
N ASN A 53 -10.80 6.52 -4.48
CA ASN A 53 -11.10 5.28 -5.20
C ASN A 53 -11.61 4.15 -4.28
N GLY A 54 -11.41 4.28 -2.97
CA GLY A 54 -11.84 3.33 -1.95
C GLY A 54 -10.74 2.41 -1.44
N ASN A 55 -11.03 1.77 -0.31
CA ASN A 55 -10.10 0.93 0.44
C ASN A 55 -9.74 -0.40 -0.27
N THR A 56 -10.40 -0.74 -1.38
CA THR A 56 -10.16 -1.97 -2.16
C THR A 56 -9.45 -1.71 -3.49
N SER A 57 -8.86 -0.51 -3.66
CA SER A 57 -8.14 -0.16 -4.89
C SER A 57 -6.66 -0.52 -4.84
N VAL A 58 -6.06 -0.63 -3.66
CA VAL A 58 -4.62 -0.87 -3.46
C VAL A 58 -4.42 -1.98 -2.44
N TRP A 59 -3.52 -2.93 -2.72
CA TRP A 59 -3.20 -4.02 -1.81
C TRP A 59 -1.70 -4.28 -1.75
N CYS A 60 -1.27 -4.99 -0.71
CA CYS A 60 0.10 -5.37 -0.48
C CYS A 60 0.19 -6.89 -0.25
N PRO A 61 1.11 -7.60 -0.93
CA PRO A 61 1.32 -9.02 -0.65
C PRO A 61 1.79 -9.23 0.79
N ASP A 62 1.48 -10.40 1.35
CA ASP A 62 2.07 -10.83 2.61
C ASP A 62 3.51 -11.31 2.42
N GLN A 63 4.33 -11.23 3.46
CA GLN A 63 5.68 -11.81 3.45
C GLN A 63 5.65 -13.32 3.23
N ASN A 64 4.60 -13.98 3.75
CA ASN A 64 4.33 -15.37 3.46
C ASN A 64 3.46 -15.46 2.20
N PRO A 65 3.98 -15.97 1.07
CA PRO A 65 3.22 -16.07 -0.18
C PRO A 65 2.04 -17.05 -0.11
N GLN A 66 1.92 -17.85 0.96
CA GLN A 66 0.75 -18.71 1.21
C GLN A 66 -0.43 -17.97 1.85
N ARG A 67 -0.20 -16.76 2.38
CA ARG A 67 -1.25 -15.92 2.96
C ARG A 67 -1.81 -14.97 1.92
N GLN A 68 -3.07 -14.61 2.09
CA GLN A 68 -3.68 -13.56 1.27
C GLN A 68 -3.01 -12.22 1.57
N GLY A 69 -2.91 -11.37 0.55
CA GLY A 69 -2.46 -9.99 0.72
C GLY A 69 -3.45 -9.18 1.56
N ALA A 70 -2.99 -8.00 1.98
CA ALA A 70 -3.76 -7.07 2.79
C ALA A 70 -4.14 -5.83 1.97
N TRP A 71 -5.34 -5.28 2.19
CA TRP A 71 -5.78 -4.05 1.54
C TRP A 71 -5.10 -2.84 2.19
N VAL A 72 -4.75 -1.83 1.39
CA VAL A 72 -4.15 -0.60 1.90
C VAL A 72 -5.26 0.39 2.21
N HIS A 73 -5.29 0.87 3.44
CA HIS A 73 -6.25 1.85 3.93
C HIS A 73 -5.52 3.12 4.39
N VAL A 74 -6.25 4.23 4.45
CA VAL A 74 -5.76 5.45 5.10
C VAL A 74 -5.89 5.30 6.62
N ASN A 75 -4.81 5.63 7.32
CA ASN A 75 -4.76 5.73 8.77
C ASN A 75 -4.17 7.11 9.15
N HIS A 76 -4.19 7.46 10.43
CA HIS A 76 -3.72 8.75 10.90
C HIS A 76 -3.06 8.68 12.28
N ASN A 77 -2.13 9.61 12.52
CA ASN A 77 -1.53 9.87 13.83
C ASN A 77 -1.64 11.38 14.08
N GLY A 78 -2.62 11.78 14.90
CA GLY A 78 -3.01 13.18 15.02
C GLY A 78 -3.40 13.78 13.64
N PRO A 79 -2.81 14.91 13.23
CA PRO A 79 -3.11 15.54 11.93
C PRO A 79 -2.43 14.85 10.74
N THR A 80 -1.48 13.94 10.97
CA THR A 80 -0.72 13.30 9.90
C THR A 80 -1.46 12.07 9.39
N LYS A 81 -1.93 12.11 8.14
CA LYS A 81 -2.44 10.93 7.43
C LYS A 81 -1.31 10.13 6.80
N TYR A 82 -1.48 8.81 6.78
CA TYR A 82 -0.58 7.86 6.14
C TYR A 82 -1.36 6.65 5.65
N VAL A 83 -0.67 5.68 5.06
CA VAL A 83 -1.26 4.43 4.60
C VAL A 83 -0.73 3.25 5.39
N GLN A 84 -1.63 2.32 5.71
CA GLN A 84 -1.32 1.08 6.41
C GLN A 84 -2.21 -0.03 5.87
N THR A 85 -1.74 -1.27 5.95
CA THR A 85 -2.51 -2.42 5.49
C THR A 85 -3.48 -2.93 6.53
N VAL A 86 -4.62 -3.44 6.07
CA VAL A 86 -5.66 -4.11 6.86
C VAL A 86 -5.91 -5.50 6.27
N ALA A 87 -5.84 -6.52 7.12
CA ALA A 87 -6.23 -7.89 6.80
C ALA A 87 -7.18 -8.38 7.90
N ASP A 88 -8.30 -8.99 7.51
CA ASP A 88 -9.30 -9.54 8.44
C ASP A 88 -9.77 -8.53 9.52
N GLY A 89 -9.82 -7.24 9.18
CA GLY A 89 -10.22 -6.16 10.09
C GLY A 89 -9.13 -5.68 11.04
N HIS A 90 -7.92 -6.22 10.96
CA HIS A 90 -6.77 -5.84 11.79
C HIS A 90 -5.72 -5.08 10.98
N TRP A 91 -5.18 -4.01 11.57
CA TRP A 91 -4.02 -3.30 11.03
C TRP A 91 -2.79 -4.19 11.04
N THR A 92 -2.00 -4.14 9.96
CA THR A 92 -0.82 -4.99 9.73
C THR A 92 0.37 -4.16 9.26
N ASP A 93 1.54 -4.78 9.18
CA ASP A 93 2.81 -4.15 8.80
C ASP A 93 3.29 -4.59 7.40
N ASN A 94 2.41 -5.12 6.54
CA ASN A 94 2.78 -5.66 5.23
C ASN A 94 3.50 -4.61 4.35
N LEU A 95 3.12 -3.34 4.44
CA LEU A 95 3.85 -2.27 3.75
C LEU A 95 5.28 -2.11 4.25
N LEU A 96 5.51 -2.17 5.57
CA LEU A 96 6.84 -2.04 6.17
C LEU A 96 7.75 -3.23 5.84
N ALA A 97 7.15 -4.37 5.54
CA ALA A 97 7.84 -5.57 5.10
C ALA A 97 8.32 -5.53 3.63
N LEU A 98 7.88 -4.56 2.83
CA LEU A 98 8.29 -4.44 1.44
C LEU A 98 9.79 -4.09 1.32
N PRO A 99 10.45 -4.50 0.23
CA PRO A 99 11.80 -4.06 -0.09
C PRO A 99 11.93 -2.54 -0.10
N ASP A 100 13.03 -2.02 0.44
CA ASP A 100 13.34 -0.59 0.40
C ASP A 100 14.02 -0.22 -0.92
N ARG A 101 13.65 0.92 -1.53
CA ARG A 101 14.20 1.45 -2.78
C ARG A 101 14.54 2.94 -2.72
#